data_AF-Q0FHV7-F1
#
_entry.id   AF-Q0FHV7-F1
#
_cell.length_a   1.000
_cell.length_b   1.000
_cell.length_c   1.000
_cell.angle_alpha   90.00
_cell.angle_beta   90.00
_cell.angle_gamma   90.00
#
_symmetry.space_group_name_H-M   'P 1'
#
loop_
_entity.id
_entity.type
_entity.pdbx_description
1 polymer ?
#
loop_
_entity_poly.entity_id
_entity_poly.type
_entity_poly.pdbx_seq_one_letter_code
_entity_poly.pdbx_strand_id
1 'polypeptide(L)'
;MRKAFVSASSVHRVENSVCKMLIFKMTFNSLEGIAMTEEQAAELIIAINTMIAKQSMDALGTGEIISGAAGVVAVLAFFLSIYFFIAQKDNAAREYAEMRAEQRSATAFKLHDEFFGEEMLKARDIADRFLMERTGVHFRELHYGPEGEYMNSVFRVTEFYERLSLHHKYERIEINLSTDLFASIFIYWWHNYLKSGTEEPNWETHGRLSLLDSEFKKKLGNDKYNKLKVRATAELIKNREMARASPRRIEGA
;
A
#
# COMPACT_ATOMS: atom_id res chain seq x y z
N MET A 1 -12.54 48.89 67.17
CA MET A 1 -12.94 48.07 66.00
C MET A 1 -11.99 48.37 64.84
N ARG A 2 -10.94 47.56 64.62
CA ARG A 2 -10.02 47.73 63.47
C ARG A 2 -10.39 46.73 62.38
N LYS A 3 -10.72 47.27 61.19
CA LYS A 3 -11.01 46.51 59.96
C LYS A 3 -9.72 45.89 59.42
N ALA A 4 -9.83 44.66 58.93
CA ALA A 4 -8.77 43.94 58.24
C ALA A 4 -8.46 44.60 56.89
N PHE A 5 -7.19 44.90 56.66
CA PHE A 5 -6.67 45.35 55.36
C PHE A 5 -6.09 44.11 54.67
N VAL A 6 -6.87 43.53 53.74
CA VAL A 6 -6.36 42.46 52.87
C VAL A 6 -5.47 43.13 51.82
N SER A 7 -4.19 42.75 51.80
CA SER A 7 -3.19 43.24 50.86
C SER A 7 -3.58 42.92 49.42
N ALA A 8 -3.72 43.96 48.59
CA ALA A 8 -3.98 43.85 47.15
C ALA A 8 -2.88 43.10 46.36
N SER A 9 -1.70 42.86 46.97
CA SER A 9 -0.58 42.18 46.30
C SER A 9 -0.75 40.67 46.14
N SER A 10 -1.53 40.01 47.01
CA SER A 10 -1.75 38.56 46.93
C SER A 10 -2.81 38.20 45.89
N VAL A 11 -3.80 39.07 45.67
CA VAL A 11 -4.89 38.86 44.71
C VAL A 11 -4.37 38.94 43.27
N HIS A 12 -3.52 39.92 42.95
CA HIS A 12 -2.91 40.03 41.62
C HIS A 12 -1.90 38.91 41.27
N ARG A 13 -1.23 38.31 42.26
CA ARG A 13 -0.29 37.20 42.03
C ARG A 13 -1.00 35.90 41.66
N VAL A 14 -2.16 35.65 42.27
CA VAL A 14 -2.97 34.45 42.00
C VAL A 14 -3.67 34.59 40.64
N GLU A 15 -4.21 35.77 40.31
CA GLU A 15 -4.83 36.04 39.00
C GLU A 15 -3.85 35.85 37.83
N ASN A 16 -2.58 36.27 37.98
CA ASN A 16 -1.57 36.15 36.93
C ASN A 16 -1.07 34.71 36.74
N SER A 17 -1.07 33.90 37.80
CA SER A 17 -0.73 32.46 37.73
C SER A 17 -1.86 31.64 37.11
N VAL A 18 -3.11 31.93 37.50
CA VAL A 18 -4.30 31.25 36.97
C VAL A 18 -4.52 31.60 35.50
N CYS A 19 -4.29 32.85 35.08
CA CYS A 19 -4.34 33.23 33.66
C CYS A 19 -3.26 32.53 32.83
N LYS A 20 -2.03 32.37 33.33
CA LYS A 20 -0.97 31.63 32.63
C LYS A 20 -1.27 30.13 32.53
N MET A 21 -1.85 29.54 33.58
CA MET A 21 -2.26 28.14 33.58
C MET A 21 -3.47 27.89 32.67
N LEU A 22 -4.41 28.84 32.58
CA LEU A 22 -5.53 28.82 31.65
C LEU A 22 -5.08 28.98 30.19
N ILE A 23 -4.13 29.87 29.91
CA ILE A 23 -3.54 29.99 28.57
C ILE A 23 -2.83 28.68 28.20
N PHE A 24 -2.00 28.12 29.08
CA PHE A 24 -1.30 26.84 28.83
C PHE A 24 -2.28 25.68 28.60
N LYS A 25 -3.36 25.62 29.37
CA LYS A 25 -4.40 24.58 29.25
C LYS A 25 -5.31 24.78 28.02
N MET A 26 -5.56 26.02 27.61
CA MET A 26 -6.27 26.34 26.36
C MET A 26 -5.42 26.04 25.12
N THR A 27 -4.10 26.28 25.16
CA THR A 27 -3.19 25.88 24.08
C THR A 27 -3.14 24.35 23.95
N PHE A 28 -3.07 23.62 25.07
CA PHE A 28 -3.03 22.16 25.08
C PHE A 28 -4.35 21.50 24.65
N ASN A 29 -5.50 22.03 25.08
CA ASN A 29 -6.81 21.49 24.67
C ASN A 29 -7.17 21.83 23.21
N SER A 30 -6.51 22.83 22.58
CA SER A 30 -6.68 23.10 21.14
C SER A 30 -5.74 22.27 20.24
N LEU A 31 -4.80 21.51 20.82
CA LEU A 31 -3.85 20.65 20.12
C LEU A 31 -4.34 19.21 19.93
N GLU A 32 -5.51 18.86 20.48
CA GLU A 32 -6.24 17.65 20.07
C GLU A 32 -6.84 17.88 18.68
N GLY A 33 -6.04 17.64 17.64
CA GLY A 33 -6.53 17.51 16.26
C GLY A 33 -5.90 18.42 15.21
N ILE A 34 -4.96 19.30 15.58
CA ILE A 34 -4.24 20.12 14.60
C ILE A 34 -2.82 19.60 14.47
N ALA A 35 -2.51 18.96 13.34
CA ALA A 35 -1.15 18.63 12.96
C ALA A 35 -0.35 19.95 12.88
N MET A 36 0.46 20.20 13.90
CA MET A 36 1.31 21.39 13.97
C MET A 36 2.40 21.27 12.91
N THR A 37 2.56 22.28 12.05
CA THR A 37 3.58 22.24 11.00
C THR A 37 4.99 22.33 11.57
N GLU A 38 6.01 21.88 10.84
CA GLU A 38 7.42 21.96 11.29
C GLU A 38 7.84 23.39 11.69
N GLU A 39 7.30 24.39 10.99
CA GLU A 39 7.54 25.81 11.25
C GLU A 39 6.89 26.26 12.57
N GLN A 40 5.64 25.87 12.83
CA GLN A 40 4.95 26.16 14.09
C GLN A 40 5.61 25.46 15.29
N ALA A 41 6.16 24.26 15.09
CA ALA A 41 6.93 23.55 16.11
C ALA A 41 8.24 24.29 16.45
N ALA A 42 8.96 24.78 15.43
CA ALA A 42 10.19 25.53 15.61
C ALA A 42 9.94 26.86 16.33
N GLU A 43 8.88 27.58 15.96
CA GLU A 43 8.48 28.82 16.64
C GLU A 43 8.09 28.57 18.10
N LEU A 44 7.35 27.48 18.39
CA LEU A 44 6.99 27.12 19.75
C LEU A 44 8.23 26.77 20.60
N ILE A 45 9.20 26.07 20.02
CA ILE A 45 10.48 25.76 20.68
C ILE A 45 11.27 27.05 21.00
N ILE A 46 11.35 27.97 20.04
CA ILE A 46 12.04 29.27 20.23
C ILE A 46 11.32 30.09 21.31
N ALA A 47 9.99 30.13 21.28
CA ALA A 47 9.18 30.86 22.26
C ALA A 47 9.35 30.29 23.68
N ILE A 48 9.36 28.96 23.83
CA ILE A 48 9.60 28.28 25.11
C ILE A 48 11.02 28.58 25.61
N ASN A 49 12.05 28.45 24.78
CA ASN A 49 13.43 28.75 25.15
C ASN A 49 13.61 30.22 25.59
N THR A 50 12.95 31.15 24.89
CA THR A 50 12.97 32.57 25.22
C THR A 50 12.27 32.86 26.56
N MET A 51 11.15 32.19 26.84
CA MET A 51 10.45 32.27 28.12
C MET A 51 11.30 31.73 29.28
N ILE A 52 11.98 30.60 29.08
CA ILE A 52 12.85 29.97 30.08
C ILE A 52 14.04 30.87 30.39
N ALA A 53 14.70 31.41 29.37
CA ALA A 53 15.79 32.35 29.52
C ALA A 53 15.37 33.61 30.29
N LYS A 54 14.17 34.12 30.02
CA LYS A 54 13.63 35.30 30.71
C LYS A 54 13.29 35.01 32.18
N GLN A 55 12.64 33.88 32.48
CA GLN A 55 12.33 33.49 33.87
C GLN A 55 13.59 33.19 34.70
N SER A 56 14.62 32.62 34.09
CA SER A 56 15.89 32.35 34.78
C SER A 56 16.69 33.63 35.05
N MET A 57 16.62 34.63 34.16
CA MET A 57 17.20 35.97 34.43
C MET A 57 16.47 36.73 35.55
N ASP A 58 15.14 36.68 35.59
CA ASP A 58 14.35 37.34 36.64
C ASP A 58 14.56 36.71 38.04
N ALA A 59 14.84 35.40 38.09
CA ALA A 59 15.15 34.68 39.33
C ALA A 59 16.56 35.00 39.87
N LEU A 60 17.53 35.31 38.99
CA LEU A 60 18.89 35.73 39.37
C LEU A 60 18.92 37.12 40.02
N GLY A 61 17.97 38.01 39.68
CA GLY A 61 17.92 39.38 40.22
C GLY A 61 17.26 39.51 41.61
N THR A 62 16.59 38.48 42.11
CA THR A 62 15.73 38.57 43.31
C THR A 62 16.20 37.74 44.51
N GLY A 63 17.27 36.94 44.37
CA GLY A 63 17.88 36.21 45.50
C GLY A 63 17.01 35.11 46.14
N GLU A 64 15.88 34.74 45.53
CA GLU A 64 15.02 33.65 46.00
C GLU A 64 15.42 32.30 45.38
N ILE A 65 15.63 31.29 46.22
CA ILE A 65 15.84 29.88 45.86
C ILE A 65 14.52 29.29 45.34
N ILE A 66 14.06 29.76 44.17
CA ILE A 66 13.00 29.14 43.37
C ILE A 66 13.61 28.52 42.08
N SER A 67 14.93 28.71 41.89
CA SER A 67 15.68 28.45 40.65
C SER A 67 15.86 26.98 40.24
N GLY A 68 15.46 26.01 41.07
CA GLY A 68 15.55 24.58 40.73
C GLY A 68 14.28 24.04 40.06
N ALA A 69 13.11 24.30 40.62
CA ALA A 69 11.88 23.62 40.23
C ALA A 69 11.34 24.09 38.86
N ALA A 70 11.35 25.40 38.60
CA ALA A 70 10.87 25.95 37.33
C ALA A 70 11.76 25.55 36.15
N GLY A 71 13.09 25.51 36.35
CA GLY A 71 14.04 25.05 35.35
C GLY A 71 13.88 23.56 35.02
N VAL A 72 13.64 22.72 36.04
CA VAL A 72 13.37 21.28 35.84
C VAL A 72 12.06 21.06 35.07
N VAL A 73 10.99 21.79 35.39
CA VAL A 73 9.70 21.69 34.66
C VAL A 73 9.86 22.08 33.19
N ALA A 74 10.61 23.13 32.91
CA ALA A 74 10.89 23.60 31.56
C ALA A 74 11.68 22.57 30.72
N VAL A 75 12.72 21.98 31.31
CA VAL A 75 13.52 20.93 30.66
C VAL A 75 12.68 19.68 30.40
N LEU A 76 11.84 19.27 31.36
CA LEU A 76 10.93 18.13 31.19
C LEU A 76 9.89 18.39 30.09
N ALA A 77 9.34 19.60 30.01
CA ALA A 77 8.40 19.97 28.95
C ALA A 77 9.05 19.93 27.56
N PHE A 78 10.32 20.34 27.44
CA PHE A 78 11.08 20.26 26.20
C PHE A 78 11.36 18.81 25.77
N PHE A 79 11.76 17.94 26.70
CA PHE A 79 11.94 16.52 26.37
C PHE A 79 10.61 15.84 26.02
N LEU A 80 9.51 16.20 26.68
CA LEU A 80 8.17 15.71 26.35
C LEU A 80 7.71 16.17 24.96
N SER A 81 7.99 17.43 24.56
CA SER A 81 7.61 17.91 23.23
C SER A 81 8.43 17.25 22.11
N ILE A 82 9.74 17.04 22.33
CA ILE A 82 10.57 16.24 21.41
C ILE A 82 10.06 14.81 21.30
N TYR A 83 9.77 14.17 22.44
CA TYR A 83 9.22 12.81 22.46
C TYR A 83 7.89 12.73 21.69
N PHE A 84 6.98 13.69 21.91
CA PHE A 84 5.69 13.74 21.23
C PHE A 84 5.85 13.95 19.71
N PHE A 85 6.80 14.80 19.29
CA PHE A 85 7.08 15.04 17.87
C PHE A 85 7.63 13.78 17.18
N ILE A 86 8.58 13.09 17.81
CA ILE A 86 9.10 11.81 17.31
C ILE A 86 7.98 10.77 17.24
N ALA A 87 7.17 10.64 18.29
CA ALA A 87 6.05 9.71 18.32
C ALA A 87 4.98 10.01 17.24
N GLN A 88 4.67 11.28 16.98
CA GLN A 88 3.74 11.67 15.91
C GLN A 88 4.28 11.32 14.53
N LYS A 89 5.57 11.56 14.27
CA LYS A 89 6.20 11.21 13.00
C LYS A 89 6.18 9.70 12.75
N ASP A 90 6.48 8.91 13.78
CA ASP A 90 6.45 7.45 13.69
C ASP A 90 5.02 6.94 13.47
N ASN A 91 4.02 7.55 14.13
CA ASN A 91 2.61 7.19 13.92
C ASN A 91 2.13 7.52 12.51
N ALA A 92 2.46 8.70 11.97
CA ALA A 92 2.09 9.08 10.59
C ALA A 92 2.76 8.17 9.54
N ALA A 93 4.02 7.79 9.77
CA ALA A 93 4.71 6.85 8.90
C ALA A 93 4.09 5.45 8.95
N ARG A 94 3.64 4.99 10.14
CA ARG A 94 2.91 3.72 10.30
C ARG A 94 1.56 3.76 9.61
N GLU A 95 0.78 4.80 9.82
CA GLU A 95 -0.53 4.97 9.18
C GLU A 95 -0.41 4.99 7.65
N TYR A 96 0.59 5.71 7.11
CA TYR A 96 0.85 5.68 5.66
C TYR A 96 1.25 4.29 5.14
N ALA A 97 2.06 3.55 5.90
CA ALA A 97 2.45 2.20 5.54
C ALA A 97 1.27 1.22 5.60
N GLU A 98 0.39 1.35 6.60
CA GLU A 98 -0.84 0.58 6.75
C GLU A 98 -1.81 0.87 5.61
N MET A 99 -2.07 2.15 5.30
CA MET A 99 -2.91 2.54 4.15
C MET A 99 -2.37 1.98 2.83
N ARG A 100 -1.05 2.04 2.59
CA ARG A 100 -0.46 1.44 1.39
C ARG A 100 -0.58 -0.08 1.37
N ALA A 101 -0.44 -0.75 2.52
CA ALA A 101 -0.61 -2.19 2.60
C ALA A 101 -2.06 -2.57 2.26
N GLU A 102 -3.03 -1.88 2.86
CA GLU A 102 -4.46 -2.08 2.60
C GLU A 102 -4.80 -1.85 1.12
N GLN A 103 -4.32 -0.75 0.52
CA GLN A 103 -4.53 -0.46 -0.91
C GLN A 103 -3.97 -1.54 -1.84
N ARG A 104 -2.79 -2.08 -1.53
CA ARG A 104 -2.17 -3.16 -2.30
C ARG A 104 -2.98 -4.46 -2.20
N SER A 105 -3.48 -4.78 -1.00
CA SER A 105 -4.36 -5.94 -0.80
C SER A 105 -5.70 -5.75 -1.50
N ALA A 106 -6.33 -4.58 -1.39
CA ALA A 106 -7.59 -4.25 -2.07
C ALA A 106 -7.45 -4.33 -3.59
N THR A 107 -6.30 -3.90 -4.14
CA THR A 107 -6.00 -4.04 -5.58
C THR A 107 -5.90 -5.51 -5.99
N ALA A 108 -5.31 -6.37 -5.16
CA ALA A 108 -5.24 -7.81 -5.45
C ALA A 108 -6.64 -8.44 -5.51
N PHE A 109 -7.50 -8.13 -4.53
CA PHE A 109 -8.88 -8.63 -4.51
C PHE A 109 -9.71 -8.07 -5.67
N LYS A 110 -9.57 -6.80 -6.01
CA LYS A 110 -10.25 -6.23 -7.18
C LYS A 110 -9.89 -6.94 -8.48
N LEU A 111 -8.59 -7.22 -8.70
CA LEU A 111 -8.13 -7.97 -9.86
C LEU A 111 -8.61 -9.43 -9.82
N HIS A 112 -8.73 -10.01 -8.63
CA HIS A 112 -9.27 -11.35 -8.45
C HIS A 112 -10.75 -11.38 -8.86
N ASP A 113 -11.55 -10.46 -8.35
CA ASP A 113 -12.97 -10.38 -8.68
C ASP A 113 -13.19 -10.11 -10.17
N GLU A 114 -12.34 -9.30 -10.80
CA GLU A 114 -12.34 -9.14 -12.26
C GLU A 114 -12.03 -10.46 -12.97
N PHE A 115 -10.98 -11.17 -12.52
CA PHE A 115 -10.50 -12.38 -13.18
C PHE A 115 -11.45 -13.57 -13.08
N PHE A 116 -12.22 -13.62 -11.99
CA PHE A 116 -13.26 -14.61 -11.73
C PHE A 116 -14.67 -14.08 -12.03
N GLY A 117 -14.78 -12.86 -12.56
CA GLY A 117 -16.02 -12.30 -13.04
C GLY A 117 -16.55 -13.04 -14.27
N GLU A 118 -17.87 -13.02 -14.46
CA GLU A 118 -18.57 -13.76 -15.51
C GLU A 118 -17.97 -13.52 -16.90
N GLU A 119 -17.69 -12.26 -17.23
CA GLU A 119 -17.15 -11.91 -18.54
C GLU A 119 -15.74 -12.45 -18.79
N MET A 120 -14.86 -12.42 -17.76
CA MET A 120 -13.52 -12.97 -17.88
C MET A 120 -13.54 -14.50 -17.91
N LEU A 121 -14.44 -15.14 -17.15
CA LEU A 121 -14.64 -16.59 -17.21
C LEU A 121 -15.08 -17.02 -18.61
N LYS A 122 -16.03 -16.30 -19.23
CA LYS A 122 -16.45 -16.54 -20.62
C LYS A 122 -15.29 -16.36 -21.60
N ALA A 123 -14.53 -15.27 -21.49
CA ALA A 123 -13.36 -15.03 -22.35
C ALA A 123 -12.31 -16.13 -22.20
N ARG A 124 -12.01 -16.56 -20.97
CA ARG A 124 -11.08 -17.66 -20.69
C ARG A 124 -11.52 -18.98 -21.29
N ASP A 125 -12.80 -19.33 -21.17
CA ASP A 125 -13.36 -20.56 -21.73
C ASP A 125 -13.29 -20.56 -23.28
N ILE A 126 -13.64 -19.44 -23.92
CA ILE A 126 -13.51 -19.28 -25.37
C ILE A 126 -12.05 -19.37 -25.80
N ALA A 127 -11.15 -18.63 -25.15
CA ALA A 127 -9.73 -18.62 -25.45
C ALA A 127 -9.07 -19.99 -25.25
N ASP A 128 -9.41 -20.71 -24.18
CA ASP A 128 -8.84 -22.02 -23.86
C ASP A 128 -9.25 -23.04 -24.93
N ARG A 129 -10.54 -23.11 -25.29
CA ARG A 129 -11.01 -23.97 -26.40
C ARG A 129 -10.32 -23.63 -27.71
N PHE A 130 -10.23 -22.35 -28.05
CA PHE A 130 -9.62 -21.88 -29.28
C PHE A 130 -8.13 -22.26 -29.39
N LEU A 131 -7.36 -22.02 -28.32
CA LEU A 131 -5.92 -22.28 -28.29
C LEU A 131 -5.57 -23.75 -28.03
N MET A 132 -6.46 -24.55 -27.43
CA MET A 132 -6.24 -25.97 -27.17
C MET A 132 -5.96 -26.76 -28.46
N GLU A 133 -6.52 -26.36 -29.60
CA GLU A 133 -6.25 -26.97 -30.91
C GLU A 133 -5.07 -26.33 -31.65
N ARG A 134 -4.59 -25.18 -31.18
CA ARG A 134 -3.63 -24.28 -31.85
C ARG A 134 -2.39 -24.00 -31.00
N THR A 135 -2.02 -24.92 -30.10
CA THR A 135 -0.84 -24.74 -29.25
C THR A 135 0.43 -24.61 -30.07
N GLY A 136 1.27 -23.65 -29.70
CA GLY A 136 2.53 -23.39 -30.40
C GLY A 136 2.41 -22.48 -31.61
N VAL A 137 1.18 -22.09 -32.01
CA VAL A 137 0.98 -21.09 -33.07
C VAL A 137 1.14 -19.69 -32.50
N HIS A 138 1.79 -18.81 -33.26
CA HIS A 138 1.97 -17.41 -32.88
C HIS A 138 0.66 -16.64 -32.98
N PHE A 139 0.39 -15.78 -32.01
CA PHE A 139 -0.86 -15.00 -31.96
C PHE A 139 -0.99 -14.02 -33.12
N ARG A 140 0.12 -13.54 -33.70
CA ARG A 140 0.10 -12.74 -34.94
C ARG A 140 -0.57 -13.49 -36.09
N GLU A 141 -0.22 -14.76 -36.28
CA GLU A 141 -0.77 -15.60 -37.34
C GLU A 141 -2.27 -15.85 -37.13
N LEU A 142 -2.68 -16.05 -35.87
CA LEU A 142 -4.08 -16.25 -35.51
C LEU A 142 -4.93 -14.98 -35.68
N HIS A 143 -4.36 -13.80 -35.43
CA HIS A 143 -5.09 -12.54 -35.52
C HIS A 143 -5.47 -12.15 -36.95
N TYR A 144 -4.59 -12.40 -37.92
CA TYR A 144 -4.85 -12.10 -39.34
C TYR A 144 -5.56 -13.24 -40.09
N GLY A 145 -5.87 -14.34 -39.41
CA GLY A 145 -6.60 -15.46 -39.97
C GLY A 145 -8.13 -15.25 -40.00
N PRO A 146 -8.88 -16.19 -40.61
CA PRO A 146 -10.35 -16.16 -40.67
C PRO A 146 -11.03 -16.28 -39.29
N GLU A 147 -10.27 -16.54 -38.23
CA GLU A 147 -10.73 -16.80 -36.87
C GLU A 147 -10.43 -15.63 -35.91
N GLY A 148 -10.11 -14.44 -36.45
CA GLY A 148 -9.70 -13.27 -35.67
C GLY A 148 -10.71 -12.83 -34.59
N GLU A 149 -11.99 -13.20 -34.70
CA GLU A 149 -13.01 -12.91 -33.69
C GLU A 149 -12.74 -13.60 -32.34
N TYR A 150 -12.18 -14.82 -32.34
CA TYR A 150 -11.81 -15.54 -31.12
C TYR A 150 -10.56 -14.96 -30.44
N MET A 151 -9.71 -14.26 -31.20
CA MET A 151 -8.51 -13.61 -30.66
C MET A 151 -8.83 -12.49 -29.68
N ASN A 152 -10.02 -11.88 -29.74
CA ASN A 152 -10.44 -10.89 -28.74
C ASN A 152 -10.46 -11.50 -27.33
N SER A 153 -10.90 -12.75 -27.20
CA SER A 153 -10.90 -13.46 -25.91
C SER A 153 -9.47 -13.78 -25.44
N VAL A 154 -8.59 -14.14 -26.36
CA VAL A 154 -7.15 -14.39 -26.07
C VAL A 154 -6.47 -13.10 -25.61
N PHE A 155 -6.71 -11.99 -26.30
CA PHE A 155 -6.15 -10.69 -25.93
C PHE A 155 -6.67 -10.23 -24.58
N ARG A 156 -7.97 -10.40 -24.28
CA ARG A 156 -8.51 -10.05 -22.98
C ARG A 156 -7.81 -10.76 -21.81
N VAL A 157 -7.52 -12.05 -21.97
CA VAL A 157 -6.76 -12.82 -20.96
C VAL A 157 -5.30 -12.34 -20.89
N THR A 158 -4.69 -12.07 -22.05
CA THR A 158 -3.30 -11.59 -22.15
C THR A 158 -3.14 -10.22 -21.49
N GLU A 159 -4.01 -9.27 -21.80
CA GLU A 159 -4.04 -7.90 -21.26
C GLU A 159 -4.27 -7.90 -19.74
N PHE A 160 -5.09 -8.82 -19.23
CA PHE A 160 -5.23 -8.99 -17.77
C PHE A 160 -3.88 -9.28 -17.12
N TYR A 161 -3.11 -10.23 -17.67
CA TYR A 161 -1.80 -10.58 -17.12
C TYR A 161 -0.74 -9.50 -17.35
N GLU A 162 -0.83 -8.73 -18.44
CA GLU A 162 0.02 -7.54 -18.63
C GLU A 162 -0.26 -6.48 -17.56
N ARG A 163 -1.52 -6.19 -17.28
CA ARG A 163 -1.87 -5.26 -16.19
C ARG A 163 -1.41 -5.80 -14.84
N LEU A 164 -1.56 -7.11 -14.59
CA LEU A 164 -1.05 -7.73 -13.37
C LEU A 164 0.47 -7.55 -13.25
N SER A 165 1.22 -7.78 -14.33
CA SER A 165 2.67 -7.54 -14.40
C SER A 165 3.02 -6.07 -14.09
N LEU A 166 2.27 -5.11 -14.65
CA LEU A 166 2.46 -3.69 -14.36
C LEU A 166 2.17 -3.36 -12.88
N HIS A 167 1.15 -3.95 -12.27
CA HIS A 167 0.87 -3.78 -10.85
C HIS A 167 2.01 -4.31 -9.97
N HIS A 168 2.65 -5.42 -10.34
CA HIS A 168 3.87 -5.91 -9.68
C HIS A 168 5.04 -4.95 -9.86
N LYS A 169 5.30 -4.53 -11.11
CA LYS A 169 6.41 -3.63 -11.46
C LYS A 169 6.37 -2.32 -10.67
N TYR A 170 5.18 -1.77 -10.43
CA TYR A 170 5.00 -0.51 -9.69
C TYR A 170 4.64 -0.72 -8.21
N GLU A 171 4.82 -1.93 -7.67
CA GLU A 171 4.52 -2.27 -6.27
C GLU A 171 3.09 -1.88 -5.82
N ARG A 172 2.14 -1.91 -6.75
CA ARG A 172 0.73 -1.55 -6.52
C ARG A 172 -0.11 -2.73 -6.02
N ILE A 173 0.48 -3.91 -5.93
CA ILE A 173 -0.17 -5.14 -5.45
C ILE A 173 0.75 -5.84 -4.46
N GLU A 174 0.17 -6.52 -3.48
CA GLU A 174 0.94 -7.34 -2.55
C GLU A 174 1.33 -8.66 -3.26
N ILE A 175 2.64 -8.92 -3.33
CA ILE A 175 3.20 -9.98 -4.17
C ILE A 175 2.86 -11.38 -3.66
N ASN A 176 2.80 -11.60 -2.34
CA ASN A 176 2.53 -12.93 -1.80
C ASN A 176 1.07 -13.33 -2.04
N LEU A 177 0.14 -12.42 -1.77
CA LEU A 177 -1.29 -12.55 -2.02
C LEU A 177 -1.56 -12.73 -3.52
N SER A 178 -0.93 -11.92 -4.38
CA SER A 178 -1.05 -12.11 -5.83
C SER A 178 -0.51 -13.47 -6.28
N THR A 179 0.58 -13.94 -5.70
CA THR A 179 1.12 -15.28 -5.99
C THR A 179 0.12 -16.36 -5.60
N ASP A 180 -0.50 -16.26 -4.43
CA ASP A 180 -1.49 -17.23 -3.97
C ASP A 180 -2.77 -17.23 -4.82
N LEU A 181 -3.23 -16.06 -5.27
CA LEU A 181 -4.45 -15.93 -6.06
C LEU A 181 -4.27 -16.31 -7.54
N PHE A 182 -3.13 -15.99 -8.15
CA PHE A 182 -2.99 -16.04 -9.61
C PHE A 182 -1.92 -17.00 -10.14
N ALA A 183 -0.93 -17.40 -9.35
CA ALA A 183 0.25 -18.06 -9.93
C ALA A 183 -0.08 -19.41 -10.60
N SER A 184 -0.94 -20.23 -9.99
CA SER A 184 -1.31 -21.54 -10.56
C SER A 184 -1.94 -21.40 -11.95
N ILE A 185 -2.88 -20.47 -12.09
CA ILE A 185 -3.59 -20.28 -13.35
C ILE A 185 -2.74 -19.53 -14.38
N PHE A 186 -1.95 -18.56 -13.95
CA PHE A 186 -0.98 -17.91 -14.82
C PHE A 186 0.01 -18.92 -15.40
N ILE A 187 0.56 -19.82 -14.58
CA ILE A 187 1.50 -20.87 -15.03
C ILE A 187 0.83 -21.77 -16.07
N TYR A 188 -0.46 -22.11 -15.90
CA TYR A 188 -1.22 -22.82 -16.92
C TYR A 188 -1.25 -22.05 -18.25
N TRP A 189 -1.72 -20.82 -18.25
CA TRP A 189 -1.80 -20.01 -19.48
C TRP A 189 -0.44 -19.75 -20.12
N TRP A 190 0.55 -19.39 -19.31
CA TRP A 190 1.90 -19.04 -19.76
C TRP A 190 2.58 -20.20 -20.48
N HIS A 191 2.68 -21.37 -19.84
CA HIS A 191 3.44 -22.48 -20.41
C HIS A 191 2.70 -23.24 -21.50
N ASN A 192 1.37 -23.23 -21.49
CA ASN A 192 0.59 -23.95 -22.49
C ASN A 192 0.30 -23.08 -23.73
N TYR A 193 0.19 -21.76 -23.59
CA TYR A 193 -0.30 -20.89 -24.66
C TYR A 193 0.51 -19.60 -24.85
N LEU A 194 0.60 -18.76 -23.81
CA LEU A 194 1.06 -17.38 -23.98
C LEU A 194 2.55 -17.28 -24.31
N LYS A 195 3.38 -18.18 -23.78
CA LYS A 195 4.83 -18.13 -23.98
C LYS A 195 5.19 -18.20 -25.46
N SER A 196 4.78 -19.26 -26.15
CA SER A 196 5.02 -19.41 -27.59
C SER A 196 4.16 -18.42 -28.40
N GLY A 197 2.92 -18.19 -27.98
CA GLY A 197 1.99 -17.30 -28.67
C GLY A 197 2.51 -15.87 -28.81
N THR A 198 3.31 -15.41 -27.84
CA THR A 198 3.87 -14.05 -27.79
C THR A 198 5.35 -13.98 -28.17
N GLU A 199 5.99 -15.10 -28.51
CA GLU A 199 7.43 -15.19 -28.80
C GLU A 199 7.76 -14.58 -30.18
N GLU A 200 7.87 -13.26 -30.25
CA GLU A 200 8.39 -12.52 -31.40
C GLU A 200 9.24 -11.32 -30.92
N PRO A 201 10.24 -10.86 -31.71
CA PRO A 201 11.26 -9.91 -31.25
C PRO A 201 10.74 -8.52 -30.84
N ASN A 202 9.48 -8.18 -31.13
CA ASN A 202 8.94 -6.83 -30.99
C ASN A 202 7.75 -6.75 -30.01
N TRP A 203 7.37 -7.86 -29.36
CA TRP A 203 6.17 -7.88 -28.54
C TRP A 203 6.49 -7.58 -27.08
N GLU A 204 6.26 -6.33 -26.66
CA GLU A 204 6.47 -5.88 -25.28
C GLU A 204 5.72 -6.77 -24.26
N THR A 205 4.57 -7.30 -24.67
CA THR A 205 3.76 -8.28 -23.94
C THR A 205 4.59 -9.49 -23.48
N HIS A 206 5.40 -10.09 -24.36
CA HIS A 206 6.21 -11.26 -23.98
C HIS A 206 7.18 -10.92 -22.84
N GLY A 207 7.83 -9.76 -22.93
CA GLY A 207 8.73 -9.28 -21.88
C GLY A 207 8.02 -9.08 -20.55
N ARG A 208 6.83 -8.46 -20.55
CA ARG A 208 6.01 -8.24 -19.34
C ARG A 208 5.55 -9.56 -18.72
N LEU A 209 5.10 -10.51 -19.51
CA LEU A 209 4.66 -11.82 -19.02
C LEU A 209 5.83 -12.68 -18.52
N SER A 210 6.99 -12.62 -19.19
CA SER A 210 8.22 -13.28 -18.74
C SER A 210 8.71 -12.72 -17.39
N LEU A 211 8.59 -11.41 -17.16
CA LEU A 211 8.85 -10.79 -15.86
C LEU A 211 7.88 -11.31 -14.79
N LEU A 212 6.59 -11.43 -15.11
CA LEU A 212 5.60 -11.97 -14.18
C LEU A 212 5.88 -13.43 -13.82
N ASP A 213 6.27 -14.24 -14.81
CA ASP A 213 6.66 -15.64 -14.62
C ASP A 213 7.88 -15.78 -13.70
N SER A 214 8.89 -14.93 -13.89
CA SER A 214 10.09 -14.93 -13.06
C SER A 214 9.82 -14.46 -11.63
N GLU A 215 8.93 -13.48 -11.41
CA GLU A 215 8.48 -13.07 -10.07
C GLU A 215 7.73 -14.21 -9.36
N PHE A 216 6.76 -14.85 -10.01
CA PHE A 216 6.07 -16.00 -9.43
C PHE A 216 7.00 -17.17 -9.14
N LYS A 217 7.94 -17.48 -10.05
CA LYS A 217 8.96 -18.51 -9.81
C LYS A 217 9.82 -18.20 -8.60
N LYS A 218 10.26 -16.94 -8.46
CA LYS A 218 11.06 -16.49 -7.32
C LYS A 218 10.30 -16.64 -6.00
N LYS A 219 9.01 -16.32 -6.00
CA LYS A 219 8.17 -16.35 -4.79
C LYS A 219 7.73 -17.75 -4.39
N LEU A 220 7.37 -18.59 -5.35
CA LEU A 220 6.97 -19.98 -5.09
C LEU A 220 8.16 -20.87 -4.75
N GLY A 221 9.36 -20.54 -5.24
CA GLY A 221 10.51 -21.43 -5.21
C GLY A 221 10.44 -22.51 -6.30
N ASN A 222 11.60 -23.06 -6.67
CA ASN A 222 11.73 -23.97 -7.82
C ASN A 222 10.85 -25.23 -7.70
N ASP A 223 10.76 -25.84 -6.52
CA ASP A 223 9.99 -27.08 -6.32
C ASP A 223 8.48 -26.86 -6.55
N LYS A 224 7.88 -25.89 -5.86
CA LYS A 224 6.45 -25.58 -5.99
C LYS A 224 6.11 -25.10 -7.41
N TYR A 225 6.96 -24.24 -7.99
CA TYR A 225 6.78 -23.77 -9.36
C TYR A 225 6.79 -24.93 -10.38
N ASN A 226 7.77 -25.84 -10.27
CA ASN A 226 7.85 -26.99 -11.17
C ASN A 226 6.66 -27.94 -11.01
N LYS A 227 6.18 -28.17 -9.79
CA LYS A 227 4.96 -28.97 -9.53
C LYS A 227 3.73 -28.35 -10.22
N LEU A 228 3.57 -27.02 -10.13
CA LEU A 228 2.48 -26.32 -10.81
C LEU A 228 2.61 -26.42 -12.33
N LYS A 229 3.81 -26.27 -12.87
CA LYS A 229 4.06 -26.42 -14.31
C LYS A 229 3.70 -27.82 -14.82
N VAL A 230 4.15 -28.87 -14.13
CA VAL A 230 3.82 -30.26 -14.48
C VAL A 230 2.31 -30.49 -14.42
N ARG A 231 1.64 -29.98 -13.37
CA ARG A 231 0.19 -30.06 -13.22
C ARG A 231 -0.54 -29.38 -14.38
N ALA A 232 -0.11 -28.17 -14.76
CA ALA A 232 -0.69 -27.42 -15.86
C ALA A 232 -0.59 -28.17 -17.21
N THR A 233 0.54 -28.82 -17.48
CA THR A 233 0.71 -29.64 -18.69
C THR A 233 -0.18 -30.89 -18.66
N ALA A 234 -0.27 -31.57 -17.51
CA ALA A 234 -1.13 -32.73 -17.35
C ALA A 234 -2.62 -32.38 -17.54
N GLU A 235 -3.04 -31.21 -17.05
CA GLU A 235 -4.41 -30.72 -17.20
C GLU A 235 -4.76 -30.42 -18.66
N LEU A 236 -3.84 -29.79 -19.42
CA LEU A 236 -4.01 -29.59 -20.86
C LEU A 236 -4.19 -30.91 -21.61
N ILE A 237 -3.36 -31.92 -21.32
CA ILE A 237 -3.43 -33.25 -21.96
C ILE A 237 -4.80 -33.88 -21.67
N LYS A 238 -5.23 -33.88 -20.41
CA LYS A 238 -6.53 -34.41 -20.00
C LYS A 238 -7.68 -33.69 -20.71
N ASN A 239 -7.64 -32.35 -20.78
CA ASN A 239 -8.68 -31.56 -21.44
C ASN A 239 -8.78 -31.88 -22.93
N ARG A 240 -7.64 -32.08 -23.61
CA ARG A 240 -7.58 -32.51 -25.00
C ARG A 240 -8.17 -33.90 -25.23
N GLU A 241 -7.85 -34.86 -24.36
CA GLU A 241 -8.40 -36.21 -24.44
C GLU A 241 -9.92 -36.20 -24.25
N MET A 242 -10.42 -35.43 -23.28
CA MET A 242 -11.87 -35.27 -23.06
C MET A 242 -12.56 -34.59 -24.26
N ALA A 243 -11.94 -33.58 -24.86
CA ALA A 243 -12.48 -32.91 -26.05
C ALA A 243 -12.53 -33.84 -27.28
N ARG A 244 -11.54 -34.71 -27.45
CA ARG A 244 -11.55 -35.75 -28.49
C ARG A 244 -12.62 -36.82 -28.25
N ALA A 245 -12.85 -37.19 -26.99
CA ALA A 245 -13.84 -38.20 -26.62
C ALA A 245 -15.30 -37.70 -26.73
N SER A 246 -15.52 -36.39 -26.67
CA SER A 246 -16.83 -35.77 -26.80
C SER A 246 -16.72 -34.45 -27.57
N PRO A 247 -16.72 -34.48 -28.91
CA PRO A 247 -16.68 -33.27 -29.72
C PRO A 247 -17.96 -32.47 -29.48
N ARG A 248 -17.89 -31.45 -28.61
CA ARG A 248 -18.95 -30.45 -28.53
C ARG A 248 -18.86 -29.64 -29.81
N ARG A 249 -19.93 -29.62 -30.62
CA ARG A 249 -20.06 -28.62 -31.68
C ARG A 249 -19.92 -27.25 -31.01
N ILE A 250 -19.03 -26.42 -31.53
CA ILE A 250 -19.05 -24.99 -31.25
C ILE A 250 -20.35 -24.50 -31.90
N GLU A 251 -21.45 -24.53 -31.14
CA GLU A 251 -22.73 -24.01 -31.60
C GLU A 251 -22.65 -22.48 -31.56
N GLY A 252 -22.53 -21.91 -32.77
CA GLY A 252 -22.96 -20.58 -33.21
C GLY A 252 -22.83 -19.39 -32.25
N ALA A 253 -21.92 -18.48 -32.60
CA ALA A 253 -22.25 -17.06 -32.62
C ALA A 253 -23.31 -16.77 -33.71
#